data_AF-A0A162BSS3-F1
#
_entry.id   AF-A0A162BSS3-F1
#
_cell.length_a   1.000
_cell.length_b   1.000
_cell.length_c   1.000
_cell.angle_alpha   90.00
_cell.angle_beta   90.00
_cell.angle_gamma   90.00
#
_symmetry.space_group_name_H-M   'P 1'
#
loop_
_entity.id
_entity.type
_entity.pdbx_description
1 polymer ?
#
loop_
_entity_poly.entity_id
_entity_poly.type
_entity_poly.pdbx_seq_one_letter_code
_entity_poly.pdbx_strand_id
1 'polypeptide(L)'
;FQFFFYDVELTNPLGSKVKIHEIGNFSYMILNIPPLDKSSLKNIFPFAIVKTNHLKVYGFDFVIEEFMKEIKVLESEEGMLLDIKHRPGFRVHGTIVTLCADMKGAHEIGGFMSPSATSFCRLCDIKRPDIRN
;
A
#
# COMPACT_ATOMS: atom_id res chain seq x y z
N PHE A 1 6.94 2.62 8.52
CA PHE A 1 6.57 3.20 7.21
C PHE A 1 5.07 3.30 7.10
N GLN A 2 4.57 4.24 6.31
CA GLN A 2 3.19 4.24 5.84
C GLN A 2 3.20 3.71 4.41
N PHE A 3 2.43 2.66 4.16
CA PHE A 3 2.22 2.07 2.85
C PHE A 3 1.06 2.78 2.16
N PHE A 4 1.17 3.00 0.86
CA PHE A 4 0.12 3.57 0.02
C PHE A 4 -0.20 2.67 -1.16
N PHE A 5 -1.49 2.56 -1.47
CA PHE A 5 -1.98 2.04 -2.73
C PHE A 5 -3.05 2.95 -3.32
N TYR A 6 -2.95 3.22 -4.61
CA TYR A 6 -3.96 3.96 -5.36
C TYR A 6 -3.93 3.58 -6.84
N ASP A 7 -5.11 3.50 -7.45
CA ASP A 7 -5.25 3.35 -8.89
C ASP A 7 -5.16 4.71 -9.59
N VAL A 8 -4.52 4.75 -10.75
CA VAL A 8 -4.44 5.92 -11.64
C VAL A 8 -4.83 5.50 -13.05
N GLU A 9 -5.71 6.28 -13.66
CA GLU A 9 -5.99 6.17 -15.07
C GLU A 9 -4.97 6.99 -15.87
N LEU A 10 -4.31 6.35 -16.85
CA LEU A 10 -3.29 7.00 -17.68
C LEU A 10 -3.87 7.70 -18.92
N THR A 11 -5.15 7.51 -19.23
CA THR A 11 -5.81 8.04 -20.42
C THR A 11 -6.71 9.23 -20.14
N ASN A 12 -7.06 9.95 -21.21
CA ASN A 12 -7.98 11.08 -21.14
C ASN A 12 -9.32 10.66 -20.48
N PRO A 13 -9.68 11.23 -19.31
CA PRO A 13 -10.85 10.83 -18.54
C PRO A 13 -12.20 11.14 -19.24
N LEU A 14 -12.16 11.83 -20.40
CA LEU A 14 -13.34 12.25 -21.16
C LEU A 14 -13.73 11.29 -22.30
N GLY A 15 -12.97 10.21 -22.53
CA GLY A 15 -13.25 9.24 -23.60
C GLY A 15 -14.33 8.20 -23.25
N SER A 16 -14.64 7.26 -24.15
CA SER A 16 -15.51 6.09 -23.85
C SER A 16 -14.73 4.84 -23.40
N LYS A 17 -13.39 4.95 -23.30
CA LYS A 17 -12.45 3.86 -22.99
C LYS A 17 -11.74 4.07 -21.63
N VAL A 18 -12.45 4.69 -20.69
CA VAL A 18 -11.98 5.33 -19.44
C VAL A 18 -11.40 4.38 -18.37
N LYS A 19 -11.11 3.12 -18.70
CA LYS A 19 -10.63 2.10 -17.75
C LYS A 19 -9.71 1.05 -18.36
N ILE A 20 -9.31 1.22 -19.63
CA ILE A 20 -8.48 0.21 -20.32
C ILE A 20 -7.02 0.30 -19.87
N HIS A 21 -6.56 1.49 -19.49
CA HIS A 21 -5.17 1.79 -19.13
C HIS A 21 -5.07 2.30 -17.68
N GLU A 22 -5.63 1.53 -16.75
CA GLU A 22 -5.54 1.76 -15.30
C GLU A 22 -4.30 1.05 -14.73
N ILE A 23 -3.57 1.76 -13.87
CA ILE A 23 -2.42 1.21 -13.13
C ILE A 23 -2.63 1.35 -11.62
N GLY A 24 -2.30 0.30 -10.88
CA GLY A 24 -2.16 0.31 -9.43
C GLY A 24 -0.75 0.73 -9.06
N ASN A 25 -0.63 1.79 -8.28
CA ASN A 25 0.64 2.31 -7.78
C ASN A 25 0.81 1.91 -6.32
N PHE A 26 2.00 1.38 -6.00
CA PHE A 26 2.39 1.04 -4.66
C PHE A 26 3.59 1.88 -4.24
N SER A 27 3.46 2.59 -3.13
CA SER A 27 4.50 3.44 -2.60
C SER A 27 4.52 3.41 -1.08
N TYR A 28 5.60 3.90 -0.49
CA TYR A 28 5.68 4.08 0.96
C TYR A 28 6.35 5.38 1.33
N MET A 29 6.15 5.78 2.58
CA MET A 29 6.81 6.92 3.21
C MET A 29 7.43 6.51 4.54
N ILE A 30 8.61 7.06 4.83
CA ILE A 30 9.25 6.92 6.13
C ILE A 30 8.65 7.95 7.09
N LEU A 31 8.21 7.51 8.27
CA LEU A 31 7.43 8.36 9.18
C LEU A 31 8.28 9.13 10.21
N ASN A 32 9.59 8.86 10.29
CA ASN A 32 10.53 9.49 11.21
C ASN A 32 11.17 10.78 10.64
N ILE A 33 10.64 11.32 9.53
CA ILE A 33 10.99 12.64 9.00
C ILE A 33 10.07 13.73 9.57
N PRO A 34 10.51 15.01 9.60
CA PRO A 34 9.68 16.12 10.07
C PRO A 34 8.31 16.18 9.35
N PRO A 35 7.20 16.49 10.06
CA PRO A 35 5.86 16.49 9.46
C PRO A 35 5.71 17.36 8.21
N LEU A 36 6.37 18.51 8.19
CA LEU A 36 6.37 19.44 7.04
C LEU A 36 6.99 18.83 5.78
N ASP A 37 7.91 17.89 5.94
CA ASP A 37 8.56 17.18 4.84
C ASP A 37 7.78 15.93 4.42
N LYS A 38 6.86 15.41 5.23
CA LYS A 38 6.10 14.18 4.92
C LYS A 38 5.30 14.31 3.63
N SER A 39 4.61 15.42 3.42
CA SER A 39 3.81 15.63 2.19
C SER A 39 4.64 15.98 0.96
N SER A 40 5.97 16.05 1.06
CA SER A 40 6.82 16.33 -0.09
C SER A 40 6.97 15.09 -0.97
N LEU A 41 6.80 15.25 -2.27
CA LEU A 41 6.95 14.16 -3.26
C LEU A 41 8.33 13.47 -3.17
N LYS A 42 9.38 14.19 -2.75
CA LYS A 42 10.73 13.64 -2.56
C LYS A 42 10.81 12.54 -1.48
N ASN A 43 9.80 12.44 -0.61
CA ASN A 43 9.74 11.50 0.51
C ASN A 43 8.70 10.39 0.31
N ILE A 44 8.12 10.28 -0.90
CA ILE A 44 7.24 9.19 -1.30
C ILE A 44 8.03 8.30 -2.25
N PHE A 45 8.24 7.05 -1.83
CA PHE A 45 9.08 6.10 -2.55
C PHE A 45 8.19 5.06 -3.24
N PRO A 46 8.03 5.12 -4.58
CA PRO A 46 7.35 4.07 -5.32
C PRO A 46 8.21 2.80 -5.34
N PHE A 47 7.58 1.64 -5.18
CA PHE A 47 8.28 0.34 -5.26
C PHE A 47 7.64 -0.64 -6.24
N ALA A 48 6.38 -0.45 -6.61
CA ALA A 48 5.75 -1.23 -7.68
C ALA A 48 4.72 -0.41 -8.45
N ILE A 49 4.64 -0.66 -9.76
CA ILE A 49 3.61 -0.14 -10.65
C ILE A 49 3.08 -1.33 -11.45
N VAL A 50 1.78 -1.57 -11.37
CA VAL A 50 1.16 -2.76 -11.95
C VAL A 50 -0.06 -2.35 -12.75
N LYS A 51 -0.31 -2.98 -13.90
CA LYS A 51 -1.60 -2.83 -14.58
C LYS A 51 -2.72 -3.32 -13.67
N THR A 52 -3.75 -2.52 -13.42
CA THR A 52 -4.84 -2.90 -12.49
C THR A 52 -5.56 -4.17 -12.95
N ASN A 53 -5.60 -4.45 -14.26
CA ASN A 53 -6.11 -5.71 -14.77
C ASN A 53 -5.30 -6.94 -14.32
N HIS A 54 -3.98 -6.82 -14.11
CA HIS A 54 -3.20 -7.92 -13.54
C HIS A 54 -3.53 -8.12 -12.07
N LEU A 55 -3.73 -7.04 -11.29
CA LEU A 55 -4.17 -7.14 -9.89
C LEU A 55 -5.54 -7.81 -9.78
N LYS A 56 -6.46 -7.55 -10.72
CA LYS A 56 -7.78 -8.21 -10.78
C LYS A 56 -7.69 -9.72 -11.10
N VAL A 57 -6.71 -10.14 -11.90
CA VAL A 57 -6.58 -11.54 -12.35
C VAL A 57 -5.76 -12.38 -11.38
N TYR A 58 -4.66 -11.83 -10.87
CA TYR A 58 -3.67 -12.56 -10.07
C TYR A 58 -3.70 -12.19 -8.58
N GLY A 59 -4.54 -11.23 -8.18
CA GLY A 59 -4.55 -10.70 -6.82
C GLY A 59 -3.38 -9.74 -6.55
N PHE A 60 -3.29 -9.31 -5.30
CA PHE A 60 -2.25 -8.40 -4.82
C PHE A 60 -1.02 -9.12 -4.27
N ASP A 61 -1.14 -10.40 -3.95
CA ASP A 61 -0.15 -11.18 -3.22
C ASP A 61 1.22 -11.17 -3.90
N PHE A 62 1.29 -11.26 -5.23
CA PHE A 62 2.57 -11.27 -5.94
C PHE A 62 3.40 -9.98 -5.75
N VAL A 63 2.76 -8.85 -5.44
CA VAL A 63 3.45 -7.59 -5.09
C VAL A 63 3.72 -7.53 -3.60
N ILE A 64 2.71 -7.83 -2.79
CA ILE A 64 2.75 -7.68 -1.34
C ILE A 64 3.72 -8.68 -0.71
N GLU A 65 3.75 -9.93 -1.17
CA GLU A 65 4.66 -10.95 -0.66
C GLU A 65 6.13 -10.54 -0.83
N GLU A 66 6.50 -9.97 -1.97
CA GLU A 66 7.86 -9.51 -2.21
C GLU A 66 8.21 -8.33 -1.29
N PHE A 67 7.30 -7.36 -1.17
CA PHE A 67 7.48 -6.24 -0.24
C PHE A 67 7.61 -6.72 1.22
N MET A 68 6.80 -7.70 1.62
CA MET A 68 6.82 -8.23 2.98
C MET A 68 8.09 -9.03 3.31
N LYS A 69 8.83 -9.55 2.32
CA LYS A 69 10.15 -10.14 2.57
C LYS A 69 11.13 -9.10 3.11
N GLU A 70 11.17 -7.91 2.52
CA GLU A 70 12.01 -6.80 2.97
C GLU A 70 11.59 -6.30 4.35
N ILE A 71 10.28 -6.21 4.60
CA ILE A 71 9.76 -5.80 5.91
C ILE A 71 10.15 -6.80 7.00
N LYS A 72 10.11 -8.11 6.73
CA LYS A 72 10.56 -9.12 7.69
C LYS A 72 12.04 -8.97 8.05
N VAL A 73 12.89 -8.56 7.10
CA VAL A 73 14.31 -8.25 7.40
C VAL A 73 14.41 -7.03 8.31
N LEU A 74 13.67 -5.96 8.00
CA LEU A 74 13.63 -4.73 8.80
C LEU A 74 13.08 -4.95 10.22
N GLU A 75 12.13 -5.86 10.39
CA GLU A 75 11.51 -6.22 11.67
C GLU A 75 12.32 -7.25 12.47
N SER A 76 13.30 -7.91 11.84
CA SER A 76 14.14 -8.90 12.52
C SER A 76 15.06 -8.27 13.57
N GLU A 77 15.55 -9.09 14.51
CA GLU A 77 16.53 -8.68 15.52
C GLU A 77 17.84 -8.17 14.90
N GLU A 78 18.21 -8.69 13.72
CA GLU A 78 19.40 -8.26 12.98
C GLU A 78 19.16 -6.96 12.19
N GLY A 79 17.92 -6.67 11.80
CA GLY A 79 17.59 -5.53 10.94
C GLY A 79 18.27 -5.59 9.57
N MET A 80 18.14 -4.51 8.81
CA MET A 80 18.73 -4.38 7.48
C MET A 80 20.09 -3.68 7.56
N LEU A 81 21.15 -4.34 7.07
CA LEU A 81 22.48 -3.75 6.96
C LEU A 81 22.54 -2.76 5.79
N LEU A 82 22.94 -1.53 6.05
CA LEU A 82 23.17 -0.52 5.03
C LEU A 82 24.68 -0.36 4.77
N ASP A 83 25.07 -0.50 3.51
CA ASP A 83 26.45 -0.24 3.09
C ASP A 83 26.70 1.27 2.98
N ILE A 84 27.09 1.87 4.09
CA ILE A 84 27.44 3.29 4.18
C ILE A 84 28.93 3.39 4.47
N LYS A 85 29.69 3.90 3.49
CA LYS A 85 31.17 4.00 3.53
C LYS A 85 31.73 4.57 4.84
N HIS A 86 31.06 5.55 5.43
CA HIS A 86 31.50 6.23 6.67
C HIS A 86 30.80 5.72 7.93
N ARG A 87 30.01 4.64 7.82
CA ARG A 87 29.25 4.05 8.93
C ARG A 87 29.17 2.53 8.79
N PRO A 88 30.31 1.82 8.87
CA PRO A 88 30.35 0.37 8.72
C PRO A 88 29.49 -0.33 9.78
N GLY A 89 28.79 -1.39 9.37
CA GLY A 89 27.90 -2.13 10.27
C GLY A 89 26.60 -1.41 10.63
N PHE A 90 26.26 -0.30 9.96
CA PHE A 90 25.04 0.42 10.27
C PHE A 90 23.81 -0.40 9.88
N ARG A 91 22.98 -0.72 10.88
CA ARG A 91 21.75 -1.46 10.71
C ARG A 91 20.55 -0.56 10.97
N VAL A 92 19.49 -0.78 10.20
CA VAL A 92 18.20 -0.09 10.38
C VAL A 92 17.10 -1.09 10.65
N HIS A 93 16.20 -0.70 11.53
CA HIS A 93 14.98 -1.44 11.84
C HIS A 93 13.77 -0.61 11.46
N GLY A 94 12.68 -1.27 11.13
CA GLY A 94 11.45 -0.61 10.77
C GLY A 94 10.31 -1.59 10.62
N THR A 95 9.09 -1.06 10.67
CA THR A 95 7.85 -1.81 10.54
C THR A 95 6.84 -1.01 9.74
N ILE A 96 5.78 -1.63 9.24
CA ILE A 96 4.63 -0.93 8.66
C ILE A 96 3.72 -0.45 9.78
N VAL A 97 3.41 0.85 9.78
CA VAL A 97 2.51 1.47 10.77
C VAL A 97 1.08 1.51 10.26
N THR A 98 0.88 1.73 8.96
CA THR A 98 -0.46 1.79 8.36
C THR A 98 -0.43 1.53 6.86
N LEU A 99 -1.55 1.03 6.35
CA LEU A 99 -1.91 0.89 4.95
C LEU A 99 -2.94 1.97 4.61
N CYS A 100 -2.58 2.87 3.70
CA CYS A 100 -3.44 3.92 3.20
C CYS A 100 -3.85 3.61 1.76
N ALA A 101 -5.13 3.37 1.57
CA ALA A 101 -5.73 3.19 0.25
C ALA A 101 -7.16 3.73 0.29
N ASP A 102 -7.75 3.93 -0.88
CA ASP A 102 -9.17 4.20 -0.98
C ASP A 102 -9.99 3.02 -0.44
N MET A 103 -11.30 3.22 -0.23
CA MET A 103 -12.13 2.20 0.42
C MET A 103 -12.10 0.87 -0.33
N LYS A 104 -12.09 0.89 -1.67
CA LYS A 104 -12.06 -0.31 -2.48
C LYS A 104 -10.69 -1.00 -2.39
N GLY A 105 -9.60 -0.29 -2.65
CA GLY A 105 -8.25 -0.84 -2.64
C GLY A 105 -7.86 -1.40 -1.26
N ALA A 106 -8.28 -0.75 -0.17
CA ALA A 106 -8.04 -1.27 1.18
C ALA A 106 -8.79 -2.59 1.46
N HIS A 107 -9.96 -2.82 0.85
CA HIS A 107 -10.65 -4.11 0.98
C HIS A 107 -9.94 -5.17 0.15
N GLU A 108 -9.60 -4.85 -1.09
CA GLU A 108 -8.95 -5.79 -2.01
C GLU A 108 -7.58 -6.24 -1.49
N ILE A 109 -6.74 -5.31 -1.01
CA ILE A 109 -5.43 -5.64 -0.40
C ILE A 109 -5.59 -6.44 0.88
N GLY A 110 -6.60 -6.11 1.70
CA GLY A 110 -6.83 -6.79 2.98
C GLY A 110 -7.55 -8.14 2.85
N GLY A 111 -7.88 -8.58 1.62
CA GLY A 111 -8.67 -9.80 1.41
C GLY A 111 -10.10 -9.72 1.95
N PHE A 112 -10.63 -8.51 2.15
CA PHE A 112 -11.99 -8.29 2.65
C PHE A 112 -13.03 -8.36 1.53
N MET A 113 -14.27 -8.66 1.91
CA MET A 113 -15.43 -8.54 1.02
C MET A 113 -15.60 -7.10 0.54
N SER A 114 -16.31 -6.89 -0.57
CA SER A 114 -16.49 -5.54 -1.14
C SER A 114 -17.10 -4.54 -0.13
N PRO A 115 -16.85 -3.23 -0.28
CA PRO A 115 -17.48 -2.18 0.53
C PRO A 115 -19.02 -2.22 0.62
N SER A 116 -19.65 -2.88 -0.36
CA SER A 116 -21.11 -3.02 -0.44
C SER A 116 -21.64 -4.31 0.20
N ALA A 117 -20.76 -5.18 0.70
CA ALA A 117 -21.15 -6.44 1.33
C ALA A 117 -21.88 -6.22 2.67
N THR A 118 -22.55 -7.28 3.15
CA THR A 118 -23.16 -7.30 4.49
C THR A 118 -22.11 -7.13 5.58
N SER A 119 -20.98 -7.83 5.46
CA SER A 119 -19.79 -7.66 6.29
C SER A 119 -18.81 -6.75 5.55
N PHE A 120 -18.95 -5.44 5.75
CA PHE A 120 -18.14 -4.42 5.06
C PHE A 120 -17.09 -3.78 5.98
N CYS A 121 -17.28 -3.81 7.30
CA CYS A 121 -16.36 -3.13 8.20
C CYS A 121 -15.04 -3.90 8.27
N ARG A 122 -13.91 -3.18 8.17
CA ARG A 122 -12.56 -3.76 8.30
C ARG A 122 -12.05 -3.77 9.75
N LEU A 123 -12.82 -3.22 10.68
CA LEU A 123 -12.41 -3.01 12.08
C LEU A 123 -13.27 -3.80 13.07
N CYS A 124 -14.47 -4.23 12.69
CA CYS A 124 -15.38 -4.99 13.54
C CYS A 124 -16.35 -5.83 12.71
N ASP A 125 -17.14 -6.68 13.39
CA ASP A 125 -18.06 -7.61 12.75
C ASP A 125 -19.50 -7.08 12.58
N ILE A 126 -19.71 -5.75 12.68
CA ILE A 126 -21.04 -5.18 12.47
C ILE A 126 -21.53 -5.50 11.05
N LYS A 127 -22.78 -5.97 10.95
CA LYS A 127 -23.42 -6.22 9.66
C LYS A 127 -24.19 -4.98 9.23
N ARG A 128 -24.27 -4.77 7.92
CA ARG A 128 -25.00 -3.63 7.32
C ARG A 128 -26.46 -3.49 7.82
N PRO A 129 -27.24 -4.57 8.05
CA PRO A 129 -28.58 -4.47 8.63
C PRO A 129 -28.62 -4.02 10.10
N ASP A 130 -27.51 -4.15 10.84
CA ASP A 130 -27.43 -3.81 12.26
C ASP A 130 -27.01 -2.35 12.50
N ILE A 131 -26.69 -1.59 11.44
CA ILE A 131 -26.42 -0.15 11.53
C ILE A 131 -27.72 0.56 11.87
N ARG A 132 -27.76 1.20 13.04
CA ARG A 132 -28.88 2.05 13.43
C ARG A 132 -28.81 3.36 12.65
N ASN A 133 -29.94 3.77 12.09
CA ASN A 133 -30.13 5.12 11.50
C ASN A 133 -29.96 6.22 12.55
#